data_AF-A0A443YSD4-F1
#
_entry.id   AF-A0A443YSD4-F1
#
_cell.length_a   1.000
_cell.length_b   1.000
_cell.length_c   1.000
_cell.angle_alpha   90.00
_cell.angle_beta   90.00
_cell.angle_gamma   90.00
#
_symmetry.space_group_name_H-M   'P 1'
#
loop_
_entity.id
_entity.type
_entity.pdbx_description
1 polymer ?
#
loop_
_entity_poly.entity_id
_entity_poly.type
_entity_poly.pdbx_seq_one_letter_code
_entity_poly.pdbx_strand_id
1 'polypeptide(L)'
;MQIISTQYGDLIPQHTDDDLRKREILPMEYHPSGSIKSVPLERQTTIVTQAGELPAELISFHENGVINRIFPLNGKLSGYWSQEDEAGLAEPITLISPIGVLTAKFLSVSFYENQSIRSVTLWPGETLSVPTPVGVIETRIGISFTRDGKVRSLEPAKPTLVKTLAGEMAAFDPDVVGVNGDANSLAFDESGEVCQVITTLTKLKVITPDGHTQGFTPEYRDSLCGDTDKEVVPMKVRFNEREVTVQITPDAGALHLPRAGHVFLAEPYLPQLTHPFGTLRCSI
;
A
#
# COMPACT_ATOMS: atom_id res chain seq x y z
N MET A 1 -28.76 15.32 -19.30
CA MET A 1 -27.60 15.20 -18.39
C MET A 1 -28.12 15.20 -16.98
N GLN A 2 -27.89 14.12 -16.21
CA GLN A 2 -28.34 14.02 -14.83
C GLN A 2 -27.26 14.63 -13.92
N ILE A 3 -27.62 15.65 -13.15
CA ILE A 3 -26.75 16.24 -12.14
C ILE A 3 -27.01 15.52 -10.81
N ILE A 4 -25.94 15.20 -10.09
CA ILE A 4 -26.02 14.60 -8.76
C ILE A 4 -25.64 15.67 -7.74
N SER A 5 -26.61 16.16 -6.98
CA SER A 5 -26.32 17.08 -5.88
C SER A 5 -25.86 16.31 -4.65
N THR A 6 -24.68 16.65 -4.15
CA THR A 6 -24.10 16.08 -2.93
C THR A 6 -23.76 17.20 -1.94
N GLN A 7 -23.40 16.84 -0.71
CA GLN A 7 -22.85 17.80 0.26
C GLN A 7 -21.52 18.44 -0.20
N TYR A 8 -20.88 17.87 -1.22
CA TYR A 8 -19.63 18.35 -1.82
C TYR A 8 -19.85 19.15 -3.12
N GLY A 9 -21.11 19.48 -3.42
CA GLY A 9 -21.51 20.18 -4.63
C GLY A 9 -22.16 19.26 -5.67
N ASP A 10 -22.43 19.83 -6.83
CA ASP A 10 -23.03 19.16 -7.96
C ASP A 10 -21.97 18.38 -8.75
N LEU A 11 -22.22 17.09 -8.94
CA LEU A 11 -21.38 16.19 -9.71
C LEU A 11 -22.05 15.87 -11.04
N ILE A 12 -21.28 15.92 -12.12
CA ILE A 12 -21.72 15.57 -13.47
C ILE A 12 -21.07 14.24 -13.85
N PRO A 13 -21.84 13.13 -13.89
CA PRO A 13 -21.34 11.84 -14.31
C PRO A 13 -20.80 11.86 -15.74
N GLN A 14 -19.79 11.04 -15.98
CA GLN A 14 -19.26 10.79 -17.31
C GLN A 14 -20.39 10.27 -18.22
N HIS A 15 -20.51 10.87 -19.39
CA HIS A 15 -21.49 10.51 -20.40
C HIS A 15 -20.91 10.50 -21.82
N THR A 16 -19.61 10.80 -21.97
CA THR A 16 -18.85 10.64 -23.22
C THR A 16 -17.73 9.61 -23.05
N ASP A 17 -17.37 8.95 -24.14
CA ASP A 17 -16.28 7.96 -24.24
C ASP A 17 -15.39 8.19 -25.49
N ASP A 18 -15.53 9.33 -26.16
CA ASP A 18 -14.88 9.66 -27.44
C ASP A 18 -13.35 9.90 -27.36
N ASP A 19 -12.71 9.59 -26.23
CA ASP A 19 -11.30 9.87 -25.95
C ASP A 19 -10.54 8.57 -25.59
N LEU A 20 -9.37 8.38 -26.20
CA LEU A 20 -8.46 7.25 -25.97
C LEU A 20 -8.09 7.04 -24.49
N ARG A 21 -8.15 8.11 -23.69
CA ARG A 21 -7.92 8.08 -22.24
C ARG A 21 -9.14 7.65 -21.44
N LYS A 22 -10.35 7.99 -21.87
CA LYS A 22 -11.57 7.79 -21.07
C LYS A 22 -11.89 6.31 -20.96
N ARG A 23 -12.37 5.90 -19.78
CA ARG A 23 -12.79 4.53 -19.55
C ARG A 23 -14.22 4.36 -20.07
N GLU A 24 -14.49 3.24 -20.73
CA GLU A 24 -15.84 2.73 -20.95
C GLU A 24 -16.36 2.17 -19.61
N ILE A 25 -17.11 2.96 -18.86
CA ILE A 25 -17.62 2.62 -17.53
C ILE A 25 -19.08 3.04 -17.37
N LEU A 26 -19.77 2.38 -16.43
CA LEU A 26 -21.11 2.80 -16.03
C LEU A 26 -21.05 4.24 -15.50
N PRO A 27 -22.04 5.10 -15.84
CA PRO A 27 -22.07 6.47 -15.35
C PRO A 27 -22.11 6.57 -13.82
N MET A 28 -22.67 5.56 -13.15
CA MET A 28 -22.75 5.45 -11.69
C MET A 28 -22.78 3.99 -11.26
N GLU A 29 -22.21 3.69 -10.10
CA GLU A 29 -22.46 2.45 -9.37
C GLU A 29 -23.23 2.75 -8.07
N TYR A 30 -23.98 1.75 -7.60
CA TYR A 30 -24.77 1.83 -6.37
C TYR A 30 -24.35 0.75 -5.37
N HIS A 31 -24.51 1.07 -4.10
CA HIS A 31 -24.47 0.09 -3.01
C HIS A 31 -25.74 -0.78 -3.02
N PRO A 32 -25.75 -1.93 -2.34
CA PRO A 32 -26.97 -2.75 -2.21
C PRO A 32 -28.15 -2.00 -1.60
N SER A 33 -27.89 -0.97 -0.78
CA SER A 33 -28.90 -0.08 -0.21
C SER A 33 -29.55 0.88 -1.23
N GLY A 34 -28.99 0.97 -2.43
CA GLY A 34 -29.42 1.92 -3.47
C GLY A 34 -28.76 3.30 -3.35
N SER A 35 -27.90 3.53 -2.35
CA SER A 35 -27.10 4.76 -2.29
C SER A 35 -25.96 4.74 -3.31
N ILE A 36 -25.49 5.92 -3.71
CA ILE A 36 -24.42 6.06 -4.70
C ILE A 36 -23.13 5.48 -4.11
N LYS A 37 -22.46 4.61 -4.88
CA LYS A 37 -21.19 3.99 -4.52
C LYS A 37 -20.02 4.67 -5.21
N SER A 38 -20.14 4.96 -6.50
CA SER A 38 -19.10 5.69 -7.25
C SER A 38 -19.67 6.47 -8.42
N VAL A 39 -18.99 7.56 -8.74
CA VAL A 39 -19.33 8.47 -9.83
C VAL A 39 -18.04 8.86 -10.57
N PRO A 40 -17.76 8.29 -11.76
CA PRO A 40 -16.80 8.88 -12.68
C PRO A 40 -17.35 10.22 -13.20
N LEU A 41 -16.50 11.25 -13.23
CA LEU A 41 -16.90 12.59 -13.59
C LEU A 41 -16.57 12.88 -15.05
N GLU A 42 -17.47 13.60 -15.72
CA GLU A 42 -17.27 14.00 -17.13
C GLU A 42 -16.03 14.87 -17.31
N ARG A 43 -15.75 15.72 -16.32
CA ARG A 43 -14.59 16.59 -16.25
C ARG A 43 -14.01 16.54 -14.84
N GLN A 44 -12.69 16.73 -14.76
CA GLN A 44 -12.05 16.89 -13.47
C GLN A 44 -12.70 18.05 -12.70
N THR A 45 -13.17 17.75 -11.50
CA THR A 45 -13.91 18.69 -10.65
C THR A 45 -13.22 18.81 -9.31
N THR A 46 -13.05 20.04 -8.82
CA THR A 46 -12.46 20.29 -7.49
C THR A 46 -13.45 19.96 -6.40
N ILE A 47 -13.03 19.11 -5.47
CA ILE A 47 -13.79 18.69 -4.30
C ILE A 47 -13.15 19.29 -3.06
N VAL A 48 -13.93 20.07 -2.32
CA VAL A 48 -13.49 20.67 -1.06
C VAL A 48 -13.71 19.68 0.07
N THR A 49 -12.64 19.31 0.76
CA THR A 49 -12.67 18.40 1.91
C THR A 49 -12.01 19.04 3.13
N GLN A 50 -12.11 18.39 4.30
CA GLN A 50 -11.36 18.82 5.49
C GLN A 50 -9.84 18.68 5.31
N ALA A 51 -9.39 17.82 4.39
CA ALA A 51 -7.99 17.65 4.05
C ALA A 51 -7.47 18.70 3.05
N GLY A 52 -8.35 19.52 2.47
CA GLY A 52 -8.02 20.49 1.42
C GLY A 52 -8.81 20.27 0.14
N GLU A 53 -8.41 20.98 -0.90
CA GLU A 53 -9.01 20.92 -2.23
C GLU A 53 -8.38 19.80 -3.04
N LEU A 54 -9.22 18.90 -3.57
CA LEU A 54 -8.80 17.73 -4.33
C LEU A 54 -9.43 17.77 -5.71
N PRO A 55 -8.66 17.80 -6.81
CA PRO A 55 -9.21 17.48 -8.11
C PRO A 55 -9.72 16.02 -8.10
N ALA A 56 -10.81 15.77 -8.81
CA ALA A 56 -11.40 14.44 -8.92
C ALA A 56 -11.87 14.16 -10.35
N GLU A 57 -11.50 13.02 -10.89
CA GLU A 57 -12.13 12.40 -12.06
C GLU A 57 -12.98 11.18 -11.70
N LEU A 58 -12.76 10.60 -10.51
CA LEU A 58 -13.59 9.56 -9.95
C LEU A 58 -13.72 9.74 -8.43
N ILE A 59 -14.95 9.65 -7.94
CA ILE A 59 -15.25 9.70 -6.51
C ILE A 59 -16.01 8.43 -6.15
N SER A 60 -15.68 7.85 -5.00
CA SER A 60 -16.49 6.81 -4.36
C SER A 60 -16.97 7.26 -3.00
N PHE A 61 -18.09 6.69 -2.56
CA PHE A 61 -18.78 7.06 -1.34
C PHE A 61 -18.99 5.85 -0.44
N HIS A 62 -19.00 6.10 0.86
CA HIS A 62 -19.55 5.18 1.85
C HIS A 62 -21.07 5.12 1.71
N GLU A 63 -21.71 4.11 2.29
CA GLU A 63 -23.18 3.96 2.20
C GLU A 63 -23.94 5.17 2.77
N ASN A 64 -23.35 5.87 3.74
CA ASN A 64 -23.89 7.08 4.37
C ASN A 64 -23.75 8.36 3.49
N GLY A 65 -23.17 8.26 2.29
CA GLY A 65 -23.00 9.39 1.36
C GLY A 65 -21.77 10.27 1.63
N VAL A 66 -20.95 9.95 2.63
CA VAL A 66 -19.63 10.58 2.84
C VAL A 66 -18.64 10.02 1.82
N ILE A 67 -17.71 10.85 1.36
CA ILE A 67 -16.66 10.40 0.44
C ILE A 67 -15.84 9.28 1.09
N ASN A 68 -15.64 8.21 0.34
CA ASN A 68 -14.75 7.10 0.68
C ASN A 68 -13.39 7.24 0.02
N ARG A 69 -13.35 7.65 -1.25
CA ARG A 69 -12.09 7.81 -2.00
C ARG A 69 -12.26 8.79 -3.15
N ILE A 70 -11.24 9.62 -3.36
CA ILE A 70 -11.09 10.52 -4.51
C ILE A 70 -9.89 10.06 -5.33
N PHE A 71 -10.07 10.01 -6.64
CA PHE A 71 -9.02 9.81 -7.63
C PHE A 71 -8.86 11.09 -8.45
N PRO A 72 -7.72 11.79 -8.37
CA PRO A 72 -7.43 12.95 -9.20
C PRO A 72 -7.53 12.68 -10.70
N LEU A 73 -7.12 11.48 -11.09
CA LEU A 73 -7.13 11.00 -12.47
C LEU A 73 -7.73 9.59 -12.54
N ASN A 74 -8.46 9.28 -13.61
CA ASN A 74 -9.13 8.00 -13.83
C ASN A 74 -8.98 7.51 -15.30
N GLY A 75 -7.83 7.76 -15.92
CA GLY A 75 -7.55 7.31 -17.28
C GLY A 75 -7.42 5.78 -17.40
N LYS A 76 -7.73 5.25 -18.59
CA LYS A 76 -7.48 3.86 -18.98
C LYS A 76 -6.07 3.75 -19.55
N LEU A 77 -5.28 2.80 -19.08
CA LEU A 77 -4.03 2.44 -19.77
C LEU A 77 -4.35 1.57 -20.99
N SER A 78 -3.72 1.88 -22.13
CA SER A 78 -3.89 1.18 -23.40
C SER A 78 -2.60 1.22 -24.23
N GLY A 79 -2.59 0.57 -25.40
CA GLY A 79 -1.46 0.68 -26.33
C GLY A 79 -1.21 2.10 -26.87
N TYR A 80 -2.15 3.02 -26.68
CA TYR A 80 -2.06 4.43 -27.09
C TYR A 80 -2.01 5.41 -25.91
N TRP A 81 -2.12 4.90 -24.68
CA TRP A 81 -2.09 5.71 -23.46
C TRP A 81 -1.33 4.96 -22.37
N SER A 82 -0.08 5.36 -22.16
CA SER A 82 0.82 4.72 -21.23
C SER A 82 0.64 5.27 -19.80
N GLN A 83 1.29 4.61 -18.85
CA GLN A 83 1.40 5.12 -17.48
C GLN A 83 2.16 6.46 -17.43
N GLU A 84 3.14 6.65 -18.32
CA GLU A 84 3.90 7.90 -18.41
C GLU A 84 3.03 9.06 -18.91
N ASP A 85 2.17 8.79 -19.89
CA ASP A 85 1.19 9.78 -20.39
C ASP A 85 0.23 10.21 -19.27
N GLU A 86 -0.31 9.24 -18.50
CA GLU A 86 -1.18 9.54 -17.37
C GLU A 86 -0.45 10.30 -16.25
N ALA A 87 0.79 9.91 -15.94
CA ALA A 87 1.63 10.58 -14.96
C ALA A 87 1.98 12.03 -15.37
N GLY A 88 2.01 12.32 -16.68
CA GLY A 88 2.19 13.66 -17.24
C GLY A 88 1.03 14.62 -16.92
N LEU A 89 -0.16 14.09 -16.61
CA LEU A 89 -1.33 14.88 -16.18
C LEU A 89 -1.42 15.04 -14.66
N ALA A 90 -0.65 14.26 -13.91
CA ALA A 90 -0.71 14.26 -12.46
C ALA A 90 0.00 15.50 -11.90
N GLU A 91 -0.74 16.32 -11.17
CA GLU A 91 -0.22 17.52 -10.52
C GLU A 91 0.02 17.28 -9.02
N PRO A 92 1.03 17.94 -8.40
CA PRO A 92 1.19 17.92 -6.96
C PRO A 92 -0.03 18.54 -6.27
N ILE A 93 -0.58 17.83 -5.28
CA ILE A 93 -1.69 18.29 -4.45
C ILE A 93 -1.16 18.49 -3.03
N THR A 94 -1.65 19.51 -2.34
CA THR A 94 -1.30 19.75 -0.94
C THR A 94 -2.47 19.36 -0.04
N LEU A 95 -2.19 18.50 0.94
CA LEU A 95 -3.18 17.95 1.87
C LEU A 95 -2.81 18.24 3.31
N ILE A 96 -3.80 18.61 4.12
CA ILE A 96 -3.72 18.63 5.57
C ILE A 96 -3.97 17.19 6.05
N SER A 97 -2.94 16.55 6.58
CA SER A 97 -3.00 15.17 7.08
C SER A 97 -2.73 15.10 8.58
N PRO A 98 -2.99 13.96 9.23
CA PRO A 98 -2.68 13.77 10.64
C PRO A 98 -1.19 13.93 10.98
N ILE A 99 -0.29 13.74 10.02
CA ILE A 99 1.16 13.88 10.16
C ILE A 99 1.68 15.23 9.69
N GLY A 100 0.79 16.20 9.47
CA GLY A 100 1.11 17.53 8.96
C GLY A 100 0.74 17.70 7.49
N VAL A 101 1.36 18.69 6.85
CA VAL A 101 1.08 19.02 5.45
C VAL A 101 1.86 18.07 4.55
N LEU A 102 1.15 17.41 3.62
CA LEU A 102 1.73 16.55 2.59
C LEU A 102 1.58 17.21 1.23
N THR A 103 2.65 17.24 0.45
CA THR A 103 2.62 17.70 -0.95
C THR A 103 3.27 16.64 -1.83
N ALA A 104 2.49 16.02 -2.72
CA ALA A 104 2.95 15.03 -3.68
C ALA A 104 1.92 14.85 -4.79
N LYS A 105 2.27 14.11 -5.85
CA LYS A 105 1.28 13.59 -6.78
C LYS A 105 0.60 12.37 -6.16
N PHE A 106 -0.72 12.43 -6.00
CA PHE A 106 -1.50 11.32 -5.46
C PHE A 106 -2.28 10.60 -6.56
N LEU A 107 -2.23 9.26 -6.52
CA LEU A 107 -3.10 8.40 -7.31
C LEU A 107 -4.50 8.34 -6.70
N SER A 108 -4.60 8.31 -5.37
CA SER A 108 -5.88 8.44 -4.67
C SER A 108 -5.73 8.90 -3.22
N VAL A 109 -6.80 9.47 -2.68
CA VAL A 109 -6.94 9.80 -1.25
C VAL A 109 -8.21 9.14 -0.73
N SER A 110 -8.09 8.34 0.33
CA SER A 110 -9.20 7.65 0.97
C SER A 110 -9.55 8.28 2.30
N PHE A 111 -10.84 8.20 2.67
CA PHE A 111 -11.38 8.80 3.87
C PHE A 111 -12.19 7.80 4.69
N TYR A 112 -12.18 7.96 6.01
CA TYR A 112 -13.13 7.32 6.89
C TYR A 112 -14.49 8.03 6.82
N GLU A 113 -15.54 7.39 7.34
CA GLU A 113 -16.89 7.98 7.42
C GLU A 113 -16.95 9.27 8.26
N ASN A 114 -16.01 9.45 9.19
CA ASN A 114 -15.84 10.69 9.95
C ASN A 114 -15.05 11.78 9.18
N GLN A 115 -14.79 11.55 7.88
CA GLN A 115 -14.09 12.46 6.96
C GLN A 115 -12.58 12.66 7.24
N SER A 116 -11.99 11.95 8.22
CA SER A 116 -10.54 11.94 8.36
C SER A 116 -9.86 11.11 7.26
N ILE A 117 -8.65 11.48 6.88
CA ILE A 117 -7.87 10.71 5.89
C ILE A 117 -7.62 9.32 6.44
N ARG A 118 -8.03 8.31 5.69
CA ARG A 118 -7.74 6.90 5.95
C ARG A 118 -6.42 6.48 5.34
N SER A 119 -6.15 6.91 4.11
CA SER A 119 -4.92 6.60 3.41
C SER A 119 -4.69 7.53 2.23
N VAL A 120 -3.43 7.64 1.83
CA VAL A 120 -3.02 8.26 0.57
C VAL A 120 -2.27 7.23 -0.24
N THR A 121 -2.48 7.23 -1.55
CA THR A 121 -1.72 6.44 -2.51
C THR A 121 -0.94 7.39 -3.41
N LEU A 122 0.37 7.24 -3.46
CA LEU A 122 1.29 8.06 -4.25
C LEU A 122 1.32 7.58 -5.70
N TRP A 123 1.57 8.50 -6.62
CA TRP A 123 1.93 8.13 -7.98
C TRP A 123 3.21 7.28 -7.98
N PRO A 124 3.34 6.27 -8.86
CA PRO A 124 4.58 5.52 -9.03
C PRO A 124 5.77 6.46 -9.27
N GLY A 125 6.85 6.27 -8.49
CA GLY A 125 8.05 7.12 -8.53
C GLY A 125 8.05 8.27 -7.52
N GLU A 126 6.90 8.66 -6.98
CA GLU A 126 6.81 9.66 -5.92
C GLU A 126 7.20 9.06 -4.55
N THR A 127 7.86 9.89 -3.72
CA THR A 127 8.16 9.54 -2.33
C THR A 127 7.80 10.65 -1.37
N LEU A 128 7.53 10.28 -0.12
CA LEU A 128 7.29 11.21 0.99
C LEU A 128 8.17 10.86 2.19
N SER A 129 8.65 11.87 2.90
CA SER A 129 9.28 11.69 4.21
C SER A 129 8.20 11.67 5.29
N VAL A 130 8.01 10.52 5.92
CA VAL A 130 6.91 10.28 6.86
C VAL A 130 7.44 10.17 8.28
N PRO A 131 7.01 11.02 9.23
CA PRO A 131 7.31 10.82 10.64
C PRO A 131 6.51 9.60 11.15
N THR A 132 7.21 8.65 11.77
CA THR A 132 6.62 7.45 12.36
C THR A 132 7.08 7.26 13.81
N PRO A 133 6.45 6.36 14.58
CA PRO A 133 6.93 6.01 15.92
C PRO A 133 8.38 5.54 15.98
N VAL A 134 8.93 5.01 14.88
CA VAL A 134 10.31 4.49 14.79
C VAL A 134 11.27 5.44 14.06
N GLY A 135 10.88 6.69 13.84
CA GLY A 135 11.67 7.71 13.15
C GLY A 135 11.07 8.11 11.80
N VAL A 136 11.79 8.95 11.06
CA VAL A 136 11.36 9.39 9.73
C VAL A 136 11.70 8.33 8.69
N ILE A 137 10.71 7.91 7.91
CA ILE A 137 10.87 6.89 6.86
C ILE A 137 10.49 7.50 5.51
N GLU A 138 11.38 7.35 4.54
CA GLU A 138 11.09 7.62 3.14
C GLU A 138 10.13 6.56 2.61
N THR A 139 8.96 6.99 2.15
CA THR A 139 7.81 6.15 1.84
C THR A 139 7.49 6.23 0.36
N ARG A 140 7.27 5.09 -0.30
CA ARG A 140 6.70 4.96 -1.64
C ARG A 140 5.26 4.44 -1.52
N ILE A 141 4.50 4.47 -2.62
CA ILE A 141 3.16 3.85 -2.76
C ILE A 141 2.07 4.44 -1.87
N GLY A 142 2.25 4.56 -0.56
CA GLY A 142 1.23 5.15 0.29
C GLY A 142 1.44 4.99 1.77
N ILE A 143 0.52 5.64 2.49
CA ILE A 143 0.46 5.69 3.94
C ILE A 143 -0.99 5.42 4.32
N SER A 144 -1.21 4.61 5.35
CA SER A 144 -2.52 4.48 5.98
C SER A 144 -2.49 4.98 7.42
N PHE A 145 -3.63 5.52 7.85
CA PHE A 145 -3.82 6.09 9.17
C PHE A 145 -4.90 5.32 9.92
N THR A 146 -4.78 5.27 11.24
CA THR A 146 -5.88 4.90 12.14
C THR A 146 -6.94 6.02 12.17
N ARG A 147 -8.10 5.76 12.76
CA ARG A 147 -9.18 6.76 12.85
C ARG A 147 -8.79 7.97 13.71
N ASP A 148 -7.91 7.78 14.70
CA ASP A 148 -7.32 8.82 15.55
C ASP A 148 -6.11 9.51 14.89
N GLY A 149 -5.75 9.15 13.66
CA GLY A 149 -4.74 9.86 12.87
C GLY A 149 -3.30 9.41 13.11
N LYS A 150 -3.06 8.30 13.81
CA LYS A 150 -1.72 7.70 13.89
C LYS A 150 -1.39 6.99 12.58
N VAL A 151 -0.10 6.93 12.24
CA VAL A 151 0.37 6.11 11.12
C VAL A 151 0.12 4.65 11.46
N ARG A 152 -0.73 3.99 10.66
CA ARG A 152 -1.05 2.57 10.80
C ARG A 152 -0.11 1.70 9.97
N SER A 153 0.20 2.12 8.75
CA SER A 153 1.16 1.43 7.89
C SER A 153 1.70 2.35 6.80
N LEU A 154 2.86 1.99 6.26
CA LEU A 154 3.47 2.65 5.10
C LEU A 154 4.37 1.67 4.34
N GLU A 155 4.63 1.95 3.06
CA GLU A 155 5.58 1.15 2.26
C GLU A 155 6.92 1.90 2.16
N PRO A 156 8.00 1.41 2.77
CA PRO A 156 9.30 2.07 2.66
C PRO A 156 9.78 2.13 1.20
N ALA A 157 10.44 3.23 0.83
CA ALA A 157 11.01 3.42 -0.51
C ALA A 157 12.16 2.44 -0.81
N LYS A 158 12.79 1.92 0.24
CA LYS A 158 13.89 0.94 0.22
C LYS A 158 13.87 0.10 1.50
N PRO A 159 14.54 -1.07 1.52
CA PRO A 159 14.73 -1.85 2.74
C PRO A 159 15.14 -0.99 3.92
N THR A 160 14.25 -0.90 4.91
CA THR A 160 14.43 -0.04 6.08
C THR A 160 14.47 -0.92 7.33
N LEU A 161 15.57 -0.85 8.07
CA LEU A 161 15.72 -1.56 9.33
C LEU A 161 14.81 -0.95 10.39
N VAL A 162 13.95 -1.78 10.97
CA VAL A 162 13.04 -1.40 12.05
C VAL A 162 13.21 -2.35 13.23
N LYS A 163 13.12 -1.80 14.44
CA LYS A 163 13.14 -2.61 15.66
C LYS A 163 11.79 -3.31 15.82
N THR A 164 11.85 -4.62 16.04
CA THR A 164 10.69 -5.47 16.30
C THR A 164 10.91 -6.29 17.57
N LEU A 165 9.90 -7.05 17.98
CA LEU A 165 10.03 -8.00 19.10
C LEU A 165 11.02 -9.15 18.83
N ALA A 166 11.35 -9.42 17.57
CA ALA A 166 12.37 -10.40 17.20
C ALA A 166 13.77 -9.77 17.04
N GLY A 167 13.94 -8.46 17.19
CA GLY A 167 15.15 -7.73 16.81
C GLY A 167 14.96 -6.87 15.56
N GLU A 168 16.04 -6.50 14.89
CA GLU A 168 15.97 -5.65 13.71
C GLU A 168 15.54 -6.43 12.46
N MET A 169 14.53 -5.93 11.76
CA MET A 169 14.04 -6.51 10.50
C MET A 169 14.03 -5.46 9.40
N ALA A 170 14.36 -5.87 8.17
CA ALA A 170 14.31 -5.00 7.00
C ALA A 170 12.91 -4.99 6.38
N ALA A 171 12.12 -3.95 6.65
CA ALA A 171 10.79 -3.78 6.06
C ALA A 171 10.88 -3.24 4.64
N PHE A 172 10.37 -4.02 3.68
CA PHE A 172 10.20 -3.66 2.27
C PHE A 172 9.54 -4.82 1.53
N ASP A 173 8.50 -4.53 0.76
CA ASP A 173 7.87 -5.49 -0.14
C ASP A 173 8.21 -5.12 -1.60
N PRO A 174 9.04 -5.90 -2.33
CA PRO A 174 9.30 -5.67 -3.75
C PRO A 174 8.10 -6.00 -4.66
N ASP A 175 7.19 -6.86 -4.21
CA ASP A 175 6.05 -7.39 -4.99
C ASP A 175 4.78 -6.53 -4.84
N VAL A 176 4.86 -5.44 -4.07
CA VAL A 176 3.75 -4.53 -3.86
C VAL A 176 3.28 -3.92 -5.20
N VAL A 177 2.02 -4.15 -5.55
CA VAL A 177 1.43 -3.71 -6.83
C VAL A 177 1.17 -2.20 -6.86
N GLY A 178 1.04 -1.55 -5.69
CA GLY A 178 0.84 -0.10 -5.59
C GLY A 178 -0.58 0.40 -5.93
N VAL A 179 -1.57 -0.50 -5.95
CA VAL A 179 -2.98 -0.15 -6.27
C VAL A 179 -3.61 0.72 -5.17
N ASN A 180 -3.21 0.52 -3.92
CA ASN A 180 -3.66 1.32 -2.79
C ASN A 180 -2.56 1.41 -1.72
N GLY A 181 -2.56 2.51 -0.98
CA GLY A 181 -1.73 2.70 0.21
C GLY A 181 -2.31 2.14 1.51
N ASP A 182 -3.33 1.27 1.45
CA ASP A 182 -4.05 0.80 2.64
C ASP A 182 -3.30 -0.30 3.39
N ALA A 183 -2.58 -1.16 2.67
CA ALA A 183 -1.84 -2.31 3.18
C ALA A 183 -0.40 -2.27 2.67
N ASN A 184 0.55 -2.16 3.59
CA ASN A 184 1.95 -1.95 3.27
C ASN A 184 2.85 -2.90 4.08
N SER A 185 4.14 -2.95 3.73
CA SER A 185 5.11 -3.84 4.34
C SER A 185 5.40 -3.54 5.81
N LEU A 186 5.36 -2.27 6.22
CA LEU A 186 5.55 -1.87 7.61
C LEU A 186 4.22 -1.44 8.23
N ALA A 187 3.83 -2.05 9.36
CA ALA A 187 2.65 -1.64 10.12
C ALA A 187 2.93 -1.50 11.61
N PHE A 188 2.15 -0.63 12.24
CA PHE A 188 2.20 -0.31 13.66
C PHE A 188 0.88 -0.67 14.34
N ASP A 189 0.94 -1.02 15.63
CA ASP A 189 -0.24 -1.15 16.46
C ASP A 189 -0.67 0.19 17.08
N GLU A 190 -1.73 0.16 17.91
CA GLU A 190 -2.29 1.34 18.57
C GLU A 190 -1.32 2.04 19.54
N SER A 191 -0.30 1.32 20.03
CA SER A 191 0.76 1.85 20.88
C SER A 191 1.91 2.47 20.09
N GLY A 192 1.94 2.24 18.77
CA GLY A 192 3.01 2.67 17.87
C GLY A 192 4.15 1.66 17.76
N GLU A 193 4.02 0.46 18.33
CA GLU A 193 5.01 -0.61 18.16
C GLU A 193 4.85 -1.28 16.79
N VAL A 194 5.96 -1.76 16.22
CA VAL A 194 5.94 -2.48 14.94
C VAL A 194 5.23 -3.82 15.12
N CYS A 195 4.09 -3.98 14.47
CA CYS A 195 3.26 -5.18 14.56
C CYS A 195 3.27 -6.02 13.28
N GLN A 196 3.83 -5.51 12.17
CA GLN A 196 4.01 -6.26 10.93
C GLN A 196 5.22 -5.78 10.15
N VAL A 197 5.94 -6.75 9.59
CA VAL A 197 7.00 -6.55 8.60
C VAL A 197 6.82 -7.53 7.44
N ILE A 198 6.86 -7.05 6.20
CA ILE A 198 7.12 -7.85 5.00
C ILE A 198 8.58 -7.65 4.61
N THR A 199 9.30 -8.75 4.33
CA THR A 199 10.75 -8.70 4.12
C THR A 199 11.24 -9.78 3.14
N THR A 200 12.29 -9.42 2.40
CA THR A 200 13.12 -10.35 1.61
C THR A 200 14.56 -10.46 2.12
N LEU A 201 14.93 -9.68 3.15
CA LEU A 201 16.31 -9.53 3.63
C LEU A 201 16.48 -9.92 5.10
N THR A 202 15.45 -10.50 5.71
CA THR A 202 15.50 -10.95 7.10
C THR A 202 14.90 -12.34 7.20
N LYS A 203 15.55 -13.22 7.94
CA LYS A 203 15.02 -14.52 8.34
C LYS A 203 14.66 -14.48 9.83
N LEU A 204 13.67 -15.26 10.21
CA LEU A 204 13.21 -15.38 11.59
C LEU A 204 13.64 -16.74 12.15
N LYS A 205 14.40 -16.71 13.24
CA LYS A 205 14.74 -17.88 14.03
C LYS A 205 13.88 -17.92 15.29
N VAL A 206 13.34 -19.09 15.59
CA VAL A 206 12.47 -19.33 16.75
C VAL A 206 13.07 -20.43 17.59
N ILE A 207 13.24 -20.16 18.88
CA ILE A 207 13.67 -21.14 19.88
C ILE A 207 12.44 -21.50 20.71
N THR A 208 12.03 -22.75 20.67
CA THR A 208 10.87 -23.29 21.40
C THR A 208 11.22 -23.55 22.87
N PRO A 209 10.22 -23.73 23.76
CA PRO A 209 10.45 -23.96 25.19
C PRO A 209 11.30 -25.20 25.53
N ASP A 210 11.30 -26.20 24.64
CA ASP A 210 12.11 -27.42 24.75
C ASP A 210 13.54 -27.27 24.17
N GLY A 211 13.88 -26.07 23.67
CA GLY A 211 15.20 -25.74 23.13
C GLY A 211 15.38 -26.06 21.65
N HIS A 212 14.36 -26.58 20.96
CA HIS A 212 14.45 -26.77 19.51
C HIS A 212 14.49 -25.42 18.78
N THR A 213 15.19 -25.40 17.65
CA THR A 213 15.32 -24.21 16.81
C THR A 213 14.62 -24.45 15.48
N GLN A 214 13.75 -23.52 15.09
CA GLN A 214 13.11 -23.46 13.79
C GLN A 214 13.49 -22.16 13.08
N GLY A 215 13.80 -22.24 11.78
CA GLY A 215 14.14 -21.09 10.94
C GLY A 215 13.11 -20.87 9.85
N PHE A 216 12.79 -19.61 9.59
CA PHE A 216 11.89 -19.16 8.53
C PHE A 216 12.62 -18.13 7.66
N THR A 217 12.67 -18.38 6.37
CA THR A 217 13.32 -17.51 5.38
C THR A 217 12.31 -17.14 4.30
N PRO A 218 12.48 -15.99 3.62
CA PRO A 218 11.85 -15.75 2.33
C PRO A 218 12.05 -16.94 1.37
N GLU A 219 11.03 -17.23 0.56
CA GLU A 219 11.05 -18.32 -0.43
C GLU A 219 11.44 -17.82 -1.82
N TYR A 220 11.46 -18.73 -2.80
CA TYR A 220 11.70 -18.40 -4.19
C TYR A 220 10.61 -18.97 -5.08
N ARG A 221 10.25 -18.24 -6.13
CA ARG A 221 9.41 -18.71 -7.23
C ARG A 221 10.15 -18.57 -8.55
N ASP A 222 9.74 -19.34 -9.55
CA ASP A 222 10.25 -19.16 -10.91
C ASP A 222 9.74 -17.83 -11.48
N SER A 223 10.61 -17.07 -12.15
CA SER A 223 10.22 -15.82 -12.79
C SER A 223 9.30 -16.09 -13.97
N LEU A 224 8.31 -15.23 -14.16
CA LEU A 224 7.42 -15.27 -15.32
C LEU A 224 8.13 -14.84 -16.62
N CYS A 225 9.33 -14.25 -16.51
CA CYS A 225 10.07 -13.64 -17.63
C CYS A 225 11.19 -14.55 -18.20
N GLY A 226 11.42 -15.73 -17.65
CA GLY A 226 12.39 -16.70 -18.20
C GLY A 226 12.70 -17.88 -17.28
N ASP A 227 13.03 -19.03 -17.88
CA ASP A 227 13.16 -20.34 -17.20
C ASP A 227 14.38 -20.47 -16.25
N THR A 228 15.21 -19.44 -16.09
CA THR A 228 16.45 -19.52 -15.29
C THR A 228 16.52 -18.58 -14.09
N ASP A 229 15.65 -17.57 -14.01
CA ASP A 229 15.71 -16.58 -12.94
C ASP A 229 14.67 -16.90 -11.85
N LYS A 230 15.14 -16.98 -10.61
CA LYS A 230 14.28 -17.13 -9.44
C LYS A 230 14.04 -15.79 -8.77
N GLU A 231 12.79 -15.47 -8.52
CA GLU A 231 12.38 -14.29 -7.76
C GLU A 231 12.18 -14.64 -6.29
N VAL A 232 12.64 -13.76 -5.40
CA VAL A 232 12.43 -13.93 -3.95
C VAL A 232 10.98 -13.59 -3.63
N VAL A 233 10.27 -14.52 -2.99
CA VAL A 233 8.93 -14.30 -2.46
C VAL A 233 9.04 -13.71 -1.04
N PRO A 234 8.47 -12.52 -0.79
CA PRO A 234 8.58 -11.87 0.51
C PRO A 234 7.90 -12.66 1.63
N MET A 235 8.60 -12.80 2.75
CA MET A 235 8.04 -13.35 3.99
C MET A 235 7.34 -12.26 4.78
N LYS A 236 6.16 -12.57 5.32
CA LYS A 236 5.39 -11.68 6.19
C LYS A 236 5.42 -12.18 7.62
N VAL A 237 5.82 -11.31 8.54
CA VAL A 237 5.84 -11.57 9.98
C VAL A 237 4.93 -10.58 10.68
N ARG A 238 4.04 -11.08 11.54
CA ARG A 238 3.16 -10.28 12.39
C ARG A 238 3.41 -10.58 13.84
N PHE A 239 3.30 -9.56 14.66
CA PHE A 239 3.47 -9.63 16.10
C PHE A 239 2.21 -9.13 16.79
N ASN A 240 1.74 -9.88 17.79
CA ASN A 240 0.76 -9.39 18.75
C ASN A 240 1.15 -9.85 20.16
N GLU A 241 0.34 -9.53 21.17
CA GLU A 241 0.64 -9.86 22.57
C GLU A 241 0.78 -11.37 22.85
N ARG A 242 0.09 -12.22 22.07
CA ARG A 242 -0.06 -13.67 22.33
C ARG A 242 0.82 -14.53 21.44
N GLU A 243 1.03 -14.12 20.20
CA GLU A 243 1.67 -14.92 19.17
C GLU A 243 2.46 -14.09 18.16
N VAL A 244 3.36 -14.78 17.47
CA VAL A 244 4.01 -14.33 16.25
C VAL A 244 3.46 -15.17 15.10
N THR A 245 2.98 -14.50 14.05
CA THR A 245 2.47 -15.17 12.86
C THR A 245 3.47 -15.04 11.73
N VAL A 246 3.80 -16.14 11.07
CA VAL A 246 4.73 -16.17 9.93
C VAL A 246 4.00 -16.70 8.70
N GLN A 247 4.08 -15.98 7.60
CA GLN A 247 3.55 -16.38 6.31
C GLN A 247 4.67 -16.29 5.28
N ILE A 248 5.09 -17.43 4.73
CA ILE A 248 6.27 -17.54 3.85
C ILE A 248 5.95 -17.15 2.42
N THR A 249 4.73 -17.47 1.96
CA THR A 249 4.21 -17.07 0.65
C THR A 249 2.77 -16.56 0.77
N PRO A 250 2.28 -15.73 -0.18
CA PRO A 250 0.91 -15.21 -0.15
C PRO A 250 -0.17 -16.30 -0.10
N ASP A 251 0.07 -17.44 -0.75
CA ASP A 251 -0.89 -18.55 -0.85
C ASP A 251 -0.79 -19.56 0.31
N ALA A 252 0.31 -19.54 1.06
CA ALA A 252 0.49 -20.43 2.20
C ALA A 252 -0.34 -19.96 3.41
N GLY A 253 -0.86 -20.94 4.15
CA GLY A 253 -1.44 -20.71 5.47
C GLY A 253 -0.41 -20.12 6.42
N ALA A 254 -0.88 -19.19 7.28
CA ALA A 254 -0.01 -18.56 8.24
C ALA A 254 0.29 -19.51 9.41
N LEU A 255 1.56 -19.59 9.82
CA LEU A 255 1.99 -20.34 10.99
C LEU A 255 1.86 -19.46 12.23
N HIS A 256 1.16 -19.97 13.24
CA HIS A 256 0.91 -19.28 14.51
C HIS A 256 1.82 -19.83 15.59
N LEU A 257 2.72 -19.01 16.11
CA LEU A 257 3.72 -19.40 17.10
C LEU A 257 3.44 -18.67 18.42
N PRO A 258 3.14 -19.37 19.52
CA PRO A 258 2.91 -18.73 20.81
C PRO A 258 4.13 -17.89 21.24
N ARG A 259 3.90 -16.73 21.84
CA ARG A 259 4.98 -15.95 22.44
C ARG A 259 5.48 -16.55 23.76
N ALA A 260 4.56 -17.13 24.53
CA ALA A 260 4.89 -17.71 25.81
C ALA A 260 5.94 -18.83 25.66
N GLY A 261 7.07 -18.67 26.35
CA GLY A 261 8.18 -19.62 26.36
C GLY A 261 9.00 -19.70 25.07
N HIS A 262 8.67 -18.94 24.03
CA HIS A 262 9.43 -18.89 22.78
C HIS A 262 10.34 -17.66 22.74
N VAL A 263 11.49 -17.79 22.09
CA VAL A 263 12.40 -16.68 21.79
C VAL A 263 12.46 -16.49 20.28
N PHE A 264 12.28 -15.25 19.83
CA PHE A 264 12.30 -14.87 18.42
C PHE A 264 13.54 -14.04 18.14
N LEU A 265 14.26 -14.38 17.07
CA LEU A 265 15.50 -13.72 16.66
C LEU A 265 15.46 -13.43 15.16
N ALA A 266 15.55 -12.16 14.81
CA ALA A 266 15.71 -11.68 13.46
C ALA A 266 17.20 -11.69 13.10
N GLU A 267 17.53 -12.30 11.96
CA GLU A 267 18.89 -12.38 11.44
C GLU A 267 18.90 -11.91 9.98
N PRO A 268 19.97 -11.24 9.51
CA PRO A 268 20.11 -10.89 8.11
C PRO A 268 19.98 -12.13 7.20
N TYR A 269 19.29 -11.95 6.09
CA TYR A 269 19.17 -12.94 5.03
C TYR A 269 19.66 -12.32 3.72
N LEU A 270 20.65 -12.95 3.09
CA LEU A 270 21.24 -12.48 1.84
C LEU A 270 20.94 -13.52 0.75
N PRO A 271 19.90 -13.29 -0.08
CA PRO A 271 19.44 -14.25 -1.09
C PRO A 271 20.53 -14.66 -2.10
N GLN A 272 21.52 -13.79 -2.33
CA GLN A 272 22.62 -14.04 -3.26
C GLN A 272 23.70 -14.98 -2.70
N LEU A 273 23.85 -15.03 -1.37
CA LEU A 273 24.86 -15.89 -0.72
C LEU A 273 24.32 -17.30 -0.43
N THR A 274 23.01 -17.51 -0.52
CA THR A 274 22.37 -18.82 -0.40
C THR A 274 22.45 -19.66 -1.69
N HIS A 275 22.84 -19.05 -2.82
CA HIS A 275 23.16 -19.73 -4.08
C HIS A 275 24.55 -19.30 -4.62
N PRO A 276 25.66 -19.73 -3.98
CA PRO A 276 27.01 -19.25 -4.34
C PRO A 276 27.54 -19.71 -5.71
N PHE A 277 26.79 -20.52 -6.47
CA PHE A 277 27.22 -21.03 -7.77
C PHE A 277 26.07 -21.08 -8.79
N GLY A 278 25.52 -19.92 -9.14
CA GLY A 278 25.03 -19.72 -10.50
C GLY A 278 26.26 -19.52 -11.39
N THR A 279 26.55 -20.46 -12.29
CA THR A 279 27.70 -20.38 -13.21
C THR A 279 27.78 -19.01 -13.88
N LEU A 280 28.77 -18.20 -13.49
CA LEU A 280 29.25 -17.06 -14.27
C LEU A 280 29.77 -17.62 -15.60
N ARG A 281 28.91 -17.68 -16.61
CA ARG A 281 29.36 -17.77 -18.00
C ARG A 281 29.71 -16.36 -18.43
N CYS A 282 30.99 -16.00 -18.29
CA CYS A 282 31.55 -14.90 -19.07
C CYS A 282 31.45 -15.28 -20.55
N SER A 283 30.57 -14.60 -21.29
CA SER A 283 30.66 -14.56 -22.75
C SER A 283 31.77 -13.56 -23.10
N ILE A 284 32.77 -14.04 -23.84
CA ILE A 284 33.75 -13.23 -24.59
C ILE A 284 33.03 -12.55 -25.76
#